data_AF-A0A9W9ZCN0-F1
#
_entry.id   AF-A0A9W9ZCN0-F1
#
_cell.length_a   1.000
_cell.length_b   1.000
_cell.length_c   1.000
_cell.angle_alpha   90.00
_cell.angle_beta   90.00
_cell.angle_gamma   90.00
#
_symmetry.space_group_name_H-M   'P 1'
#
loop_
_entity.id
_entity.type
_entity.pdbx_description
1 polymer ?
#
loop_
_entity_poly.entity_id
_entity_poly.type
_entity_poly.pdbx_seq_one_letter_code
_entity_poly.pdbx_strand_id
1 'polypeptide(L)'
;MLTSVKFLRETALEVEGIFRRSGNMRTIKDITQMFNKGFAVRYSDPEDIHCAAVIMKRFLRELPEPILTFKLMIQLLQAHQFLMKLRS
;
A
#
# COMPACT_ATOMS: atom_id res chain seq x y z
N MET A 1 5.17 -1.58 9.43
CA MET A 1 3.85 -1.44 8.76
C MET A 1 2.88 -0.54 9.50
N LEU A 2 2.54 -0.78 10.78
CA LEU A 2 1.65 0.13 11.54
C LEU A 2 2.15 1.59 11.57
N THR A 3 3.47 1.78 11.68
CA THR A 3 4.12 3.09 11.60
C THR A 3 3.82 3.82 10.30
N SER A 4 3.81 3.12 9.17
CA SER A 4 3.52 3.71 7.85
C SER A 4 2.07 4.17 7.76
N VAL A 5 1.13 3.37 8.28
CA VAL A 5 -0.30 3.74 8.32
C VAL A 5 -0.54 4.93 9.23
N LYS A 6 0.07 4.93 10.42
CA LYS A 6 -0.05 6.06 11.36
C LYS A 6 0.46 7.35 10.73
N PHE A 7 1.68 7.32 10.18
CA PHE A 7 2.28 8.47 9.52
C PHE A 7 1.40 9.01 8.37
N LEU A 8 0.95 8.14 7.46
CA LEU A 8 0.10 8.55 6.34
C LEU A 8 -1.24 9.14 6.77
N ARG A 9 -1.84 8.65 7.87
CA ARG A 9 -3.08 9.22 8.42
C ARG A 9 -2.87 10.61 9.00
N GLU A 10 -1.71 10.87 9.60
CA GLU A 10 -1.38 12.13 10.24
C GLU A 10 -0.90 13.18 9.23
N THR A 11 -0.23 12.79 8.14
CA THR A 11 0.48 13.74 7.27
C THR A 11 0.02 13.75 5.81
N ALA A 12 -0.70 12.73 5.32
CA ALA A 12 -0.87 12.52 3.87
C ALA A 12 -2.30 12.68 3.33
N LEU A 13 -3.30 13.04 4.16
CA LEU A 13 -4.71 13.07 3.75
C LEU A 13 -5.00 14.10 2.66
N GLU A 14 -4.31 15.24 2.68
CA GLU A 14 -4.48 16.33 1.70
C GLU A 14 -3.37 16.36 0.64
N VAL A 15 -2.45 15.38 0.67
CA VAL A 15 -1.31 15.34 -0.24
C VAL A 15 -1.73 14.87 -1.62
N GLU A 16 -1.58 15.76 -2.60
CA GLU A 16 -1.94 15.48 -3.99
C GLU A 16 -1.18 14.26 -4.54
N GLY A 17 -1.92 13.30 -5.08
CA GLY A 17 -1.34 12.11 -5.69
C GLY A 17 -0.71 11.14 -4.68
N ILE A 18 -1.09 11.19 -3.40
CA ILE A 18 -0.78 10.12 -2.45
C ILE A 18 -1.25 8.76 -3.01
N PHE A 19 -0.44 7.72 -2.83
CA PHE A 19 -0.57 6.40 -3.48
C PHE A 19 -0.46 6.38 -5.03
N ARG A 20 -0.45 7.53 -5.73
CA ARG A 20 -0.22 7.62 -7.18
C ARG A 20 1.24 7.91 -7.53
N ARG A 21 1.83 8.93 -6.90
CA ARG A 21 3.22 9.36 -7.16
C ARG A 21 4.23 8.35 -6.62
N SER A 22 5.39 8.29 -7.28
CA SER A 22 6.55 7.51 -6.82
C SER A 22 7.26 8.21 -5.67
N GLY A 23 7.93 7.45 -4.81
CA GLY A 23 8.85 7.97 -3.78
C GLY A 23 10.30 7.81 -4.19
N ASN A 24 11.22 8.36 -3.38
CA ASN A 24 12.65 8.19 -3.58
C ASN A 24 13.03 6.70 -3.44
N MET A 25 13.55 6.10 -4.52
CA MET A 25 13.87 4.66 -4.56
C MET A 25 14.92 4.23 -3.54
N ARG A 26 15.92 5.10 -3.27
CA ARG A 26 16.96 4.81 -2.27
C ARG A 26 16.34 4.77 -0.88
N THR A 27 15.58 5.80 -0.51
CA THR A 27 14.85 5.86 0.76
C THR A 27 13.91 4.67 0.93
N ILE A 28 13.14 4.30 -0.11
CA ILE A 28 12.26 3.13 -0.06
C ILE A 28 13.05 1.86 0.23
N LYS A 29 14.19 1.65 -0.42
CA LYS A 29 15.05 0.48 -0.22
C LYS A 29 15.58 0.45 1.22
N ASP A 30 16.10 1.57 1.71
CA ASP A 30 16.71 1.67 3.03
C ASP A 30 15.68 1.43 4.14
N ILE A 31 14.51 2.07 4.05
CA ILE A 31 13.41 1.86 5.01
C ILE A 31 12.87 0.44 4.94
N THR A 32 12.73 -0.16 3.76
CA THR A 32 12.30 -1.57 3.62
C THR A 32 13.29 -2.51 4.32
N GLN A 33 14.60 -2.27 4.18
CA GLN A 33 15.61 -3.07 4.88
C GLN A 33 15.54 -2.89 6.40
N MET A 34 15.27 -1.69 6.89
CA MET A 34 15.05 -1.45 8.32
C MET A 34 13.87 -2.26 8.85
N PHE A 35 12.73 -2.26 8.15
CA PHE A 35 11.59 -3.10 8.52
C PHE A 35 11.93 -4.58 8.54
N ASN A 36 12.62 -5.08 7.50
CA ASN A 36 13.00 -6.50 7.41
C ASN A 36 13.96 -6.94 8.52
N LYS A 37 14.79 -6.03 9.04
CA LYS A 37 15.69 -6.26 10.16
C LYS A 37 15.04 -6.05 11.53
N GLY A 38 13.77 -5.67 11.58
CA GLY A 38 13.06 -5.39 12.83
C GLY A 38 13.45 -4.06 13.49
N PHE A 39 14.10 -3.15 12.77
CA PHE A 39 14.45 -1.84 13.31
C PHE A 39 13.25 -0.89 13.34
N ALA A 40 13.26 0.02 14.31
CA ALA A 40 12.30 1.11 14.36
C ALA A 40 12.53 2.06 13.17
N VAL A 41 11.46 2.37 12.45
CA VAL A 41 11.47 3.33 11.33
C VAL A 41 10.84 4.63 11.78
N ARG A 42 11.43 5.76 11.40
CA ARG A 42 10.84 7.10 11.51
C ARG A 42 10.85 7.73 10.12
N TYR A 43 9.69 8.23 9.71
CA TYR A 43 9.54 8.95 8.45
C TYR A 43 9.73 10.45 8.69
N SER A 44 10.28 11.14 7.69
CA SER A 44 10.41 12.60 7.66
C SER A 44 9.24 13.19 6.86
N ASP A 45 8.56 14.17 7.45
CA ASP A 45 7.49 14.94 6.80
C ASP A 45 8.09 16.26 6.28
N PRO A 46 7.99 16.59 4.98
CA PRO A 46 7.21 15.89 3.93
C PRO A 46 7.98 14.87 3.08
N GLU A 47 9.30 14.74 3.26
CA GLU A 47 10.20 14.07 2.31
C GLU A 47 9.83 12.60 2.04
N ASP A 48 9.33 11.91 3.06
CA ASP A 48 9.08 10.46 3.00
C ASP A 48 7.61 10.11 2.78
N ILE A 49 6.70 11.09 2.61
CA ILE A 49 5.25 10.84 2.47
C ILE A 49 4.94 9.85 1.34
N HIS A 50 5.48 10.08 0.14
CA HIS A 50 5.28 9.17 -0.98
C HIS A 50 6.04 7.84 -0.80
N CYS A 51 7.18 7.85 -0.09
CA CYS A 51 7.92 6.63 0.26
C CYS A 51 7.08 5.70 1.14
N ALA A 52 6.45 6.24 2.20
CA ALA A 52 5.56 5.49 3.09
C ALA A 52 4.39 4.85 2.33
N ALA A 53 3.76 5.58 1.41
CA ALA A 53 2.69 5.06 0.56
C ALA A 53 3.17 3.94 -0.38
N VAL A 54 4.34 4.08 -0.99
CA VAL A 54 4.93 3.03 -1.84
C VAL A 54 5.27 1.78 -1.04
N ILE A 55 5.86 1.92 0.15
CA ILE A 55 6.18 0.80 1.04
C ILE A 55 4.91 0.06 1.45
N MET A 56 3.83 0.77 1.79
CA MET A 56 2.54 0.16 2.13
C MET A 56 1.98 -0.66 0.96
N LYS A 57 1.98 -0.10 -0.26
CA LYS A 57 1.55 -0.84 -1.48
C LYS A 57 2.43 -2.06 -1.73
N ARG A 58 3.73 -1.93 -1.54
CA ARG A 58 4.71 -2.99 -1.74
C ARG A 58 4.46 -4.16 -0.80
N PHE A 59 4.30 -3.90 0.49
CA PHE A 59 3.99 -4.93 1.48
C PHE A 59 2.76 -5.75 1.11
N LEU A 60 1.66 -5.09 0.70
CA LEU A 60 0.43 -5.79 0.30
C LEU A 60 0.62 -6.65 -0.97
N ARG A 61 1.47 -6.20 -1.89
CA ARG A 61 1.77 -6.93 -3.14
C ARG A 61 2.73 -8.09 -2.94
N GLU A 62 3.61 -8.01 -1.95
CA GLU A 62 4.64 -9.02 -1.66
C GLU A 62 4.14 -10.13 -0.71
N LEU A 63 2.89 -10.09 -0.27
CA LEU A 63 2.28 -11.18 0.48
C LEU A 63 2.32 -12.48 -0.36
N PRO A 64 2.58 -13.65 0.26
CA PRO A 64 2.55 -14.94 -0.44
C PRO A 64 1.21 -15.24 -1.12
N GLU A 65 0.13 -14.75 -0.52
CA GLU A 65 -1.22 -14.76 -1.09
C GLU A 65 -1.74 -13.31 -1.15
N PRO A 66 -2.45 -12.89 -2.21
CA PRO A 66 -3.03 -11.55 -2.29
C PRO A 66 -3.90 -11.24 -1.07
N ILE A 67 -3.99 -9.97 -0.67
CA ILE A 67 -4.80 -9.56 0.49
C ILE A 67 -6.27 -10.01 0.40
N LEU A 68 -6.83 -10.07 -0.82
CA LEU A 68 -8.19 -10.54 -1.02
C LEU A 68 -8.28 -12.07 -1.05
N THR A 69 -7.19 -12.83 -1.12
CA THR A 69 -7.14 -14.28 -1.42
C THR A 69 -7.62 -14.61 -2.84
N PHE A 70 -7.18 -15.74 -3.39
CA PHE A 70 -7.64 -16.17 -4.71
C PHE A 70 -9.12 -16.56 -4.70
N LYS A 71 -9.59 -17.17 -3.60
CA LYS A 71 -10.99 -17.59 -3.44
C LYS A 71 -11.95 -16.40 -3.53
N LEU A 72 -11.68 -15.32 -2.79
CA LEU A 72 -12.54 -14.14 -2.84
C LEU A 72 -12.46 -13.44 -4.18
N MET A 73 -11.29 -13.41 -4.83
CA MET A 73 -11.15 -12.81 -6.16
C MET A 73 -12.08 -13.50 -7.16
N ILE A 74 -12.17 -14.82 -7.14
CA ILE A 74 -13.10 -15.59 -7.97
C ILE A 74 -14.56 -15.21 -7.65
N GLN A 75 -14.92 -15.14 -6.36
CA GLN A 75 -16.27 -14.76 -5.94
C GLN A 75 -16.65 -13.34 -6.38
N LEU A 76 -15.72 -12.38 -6.28
CA LEU A 76 -15.93 -11.00 -6.72
C LEU A 76 -16.13 -10.91 -8.23
N LEU A 77 -15.35 -11.65 -9.03
CA LEU A 77 -15.52 -11.70 -10.48
C LEU A 77 -16.86 -12.32 -10.88
N GLN A 78 -17.29 -13.40 -10.20
CA GLN A 78 -18.60 -14.01 -10.43
C GLN A 78 -19.74 -13.05 -10.09
N ALA A 79 -19.65 -12.35 -8.95
CA ALA A 79 -20.64 -11.35 -8.57
C ALA A 79 -20.70 -10.21 -9.59
N HIS A 80 -19.56 -9.72 -10.07
CA HIS A 80 -19.50 -8.71 -11.13
C HIS A 80 -20.17 -9.18 -12.42
N GLN A 81 -19.86 -10.39 -12.90
CA GLN A 81 -20.47 -10.96 -14.10
C GLN A 81 -21.99 -11.14 -13.96
N PHE A 82 -22.46 -11.55 -12.78
CA PHE A 82 -23.88 -11.66 -12.49
C PHE A 82 -24.59 -10.30 -12.58
N LEU A 83 -24.02 -9.25 -11.98
CA LEU A 83 -24.57 -7.89 -12.05
C LEU A 83 -24.60 -7.34 -13.49
N MET A 84 -23.61 -7.68 -14.32
CA MET A 84 -23.60 -7.28 -15.73
C MET A 84 -24.73 -7.93 -16.54
N LYS A 85 -25.07 -9.20 -16.25
CA LYS A 85 -26.20 -9.90 -16.90
C LYS A 85 -27.57 -9.37 -16.50
N LEU A 86 -27.72 -8.80 -15.30
CA LEU A 86 -28.97 -8.19 -14.85
C LEU A 86 -29.22 -6.81 -15.49
N ARG A 87 -28.18 -6.18 -16.06
CA ARG A 87 -28.26 -4.87 -16.71
C ARG A 87 -28.50 -4.94 -18.23
N SER A 88 -28.44 -6.13 -18.82
CA SER A 88 -28.74 -6.43 -20.23
C SER A 88 -30.13 -7.02 -20.37
#